data_AF-A0A292QVT9-F1
#
_entry.id   AF-A0A292QVT9-F1
#
_cell.length_a   1.000
_cell.length_b   1.000
_cell.length_c   1.000
_cell.angle_alpha   90.00
_cell.angle_beta   90.00
_cell.angle_gamma   90.00
#
_symmetry.space_group_name_H-M   'P 1'
#
loop_
_entity.id
_entity.type
_entity.pdbx_description
1 polymer ?
#
loop_
_entity_poly.entity_id
_entity_poly.type
_entity_poly.pdbx_seq_one_letter_code
_entity_poly.pdbx_strand_id
1 'polypeptide(L)'
;MILETDKKIIGNKFKEYRKSKQLTQFELAEKVGLNEKQISRIEAGLNYPTYLTFVKLLDVLDVNILDFVQSAPLTNNPLQDEIMHLTKNADNIELKTYIDVLKSLKRNLKNFKGSC
;
A
#
# COMPACT_ATOMS: atom_id res chain seq x y z
N MET A 1 7.43 -6.82 5.06
CA MET A 1 6.07 -6.33 5.35
C MET A 1 6.18 -4.84 5.61
N ILE A 2 5.93 -3.99 4.62
CA ILE A 2 5.92 -2.53 4.80
C ILE A 2 4.47 -2.11 4.63
N LEU A 3 3.82 -1.79 5.74
CA LEU A 3 2.56 -1.04 5.71
C LEU A 3 2.86 0.32 5.08
N GLU A 4 2.08 0.73 4.08
CA GLU A 4 2.17 2.08 3.52
C GLU A 4 2.04 3.11 4.65
N THR A 5 3.06 3.93 4.87
CA THR A 5 3.11 4.90 5.97
C THR A 5 2.41 6.22 5.65
N ASP A 6 1.57 6.24 4.62
CA ASP A 6 0.78 7.42 4.26
C ASP A 6 -0.65 7.29 4.79
N LYS A 7 -1.02 8.18 5.72
CA LYS A 7 -2.36 8.26 6.31
C LYS A 7 -3.46 8.33 5.25
N LYS A 8 -3.24 9.05 4.15
CA LYS A 8 -4.25 9.20 3.09
C LYS A 8 -4.52 7.90 2.38
N ILE A 9 -3.48 7.09 2.14
CA ILE A 9 -3.63 5.80 1.48
C ILE A 9 -4.43 4.85 2.39
N ILE A 10 -4.02 4.72 3.66
CA ILE A 10 -4.74 3.89 4.64
C ILE A 10 -6.20 4.35 4.80
N GLY A 11 -6.42 5.66 4.95
CA GLY A 11 -7.75 6.25 5.09
C GLY A 11 -8.64 5.98 3.88
N ASN A 12 -8.10 6.12 2.67
CA ASN A 12 -8.83 5.82 1.44
C ASN A 12 -9.19 4.33 1.33
N LYS A 13 -8.29 3.41 1.70
CA LYS A 13 -8.63 1.97 1.71
C LYS A 13 -9.82 1.69 2.62
N PHE A 14 -9.82 2.22 3.85
CA PHE A 14 -10.96 2.06 4.75
C PHE A 14 -12.25 2.62 4.16
N LYS A 15 -12.18 3.78 3.50
CA LYS A 15 -13.33 4.39 2.81
C LYS A 15 -13.85 3.51 1.67
N GLU A 16 -12.96 2.89 0.89
CA GLU A 16 -13.33 1.99 -0.21
C GLU A 16 -14.01 0.73 0.32
N TYR A 17 -13.43 0.07 1.32
CA TYR A 17 -14.04 -1.09 1.96
C TYR A 17 -15.38 -0.76 2.64
N ARG A 18 -15.50 0.41 3.29
CA ARG A 18 -16.79 0.85 3.85
C ARG A 18 -17.85 0.96 2.76
N LYS A 19 -17.50 1.60 1.63
CA LYS A 19 -18.42 1.78 0.50
C LYS A 19 -18.78 0.45 -0.17
N SER A 20 -17.85 -0.50 -0.26
CA SER A 20 -18.16 -1.84 -0.83
C SER A 20 -19.15 -2.62 0.06
N LYS A 21 -19.12 -2.39 1.37
CA LYS A 21 -20.13 -2.90 2.32
C LYS A 21 -21.39 -2.02 2.41
N GLN A 22 -21.51 -0.97 1.58
CA GLN A 22 -22.65 -0.05 1.51
C GLN A 22 -22.99 0.66 2.84
N LEU A 23 -22.00 0.86 3.70
CA LEU A 23 -22.18 1.53 4.98
C LEU A 23 -21.96 3.04 4.84
N THR A 24 -22.73 3.84 5.57
CA THR A 24 -22.44 5.25 5.85
C THR A 24 -21.30 5.38 6.87
N GLN A 25 -20.70 6.57 6.98
CA GLN A 25 -19.68 6.82 8.01
C GLN A 25 -20.26 6.68 9.42
N PHE A 26 -21.53 7.08 9.61
CA PHE A 26 -22.28 6.90 10.85
C PHE A 26 -22.43 5.42 11.21
N GLU A 27 -22.93 4.58 10.29
CA GLU A 27 -23.14 3.14 10.55
C GLU A 27 -21.82 2.40 10.83
N LEU A 28 -20.74 2.74 10.12
CA LEU A 28 -19.42 2.19 10.42
C LEU A 28 -18.95 2.62 11.81
N ALA A 29 -19.17 3.88 12.19
CA ALA A 29 -18.79 4.39 13.49
C ALA A 29 -19.52 3.64 14.61
N GLU A 30 -20.84 3.43 14.48
CA GLU A 30 -21.62 2.65 15.45
C GLU A 30 -21.10 1.21 15.59
N LYS A 31 -20.83 0.52 14.47
CA LYS A 31 -20.30 -0.85 14.49
C LYS A 31 -18.92 -0.97 15.14
N VAL A 32 -18.05 0.03 14.97
CA VAL A 32 -16.68 0.04 15.51
C VAL A 32 -16.65 0.57 16.97
N GLY A 33 -17.72 1.23 17.41
CA GLY A 33 -17.81 1.89 18.73
C GLY A 33 -17.07 3.22 18.76
N LEU A 34 -17.17 4.00 17.67
CA LEU A 34 -16.59 5.33 17.51
C LEU A 34 -17.67 6.35 17.18
N ASN A 35 -17.33 7.64 17.20
CA ASN A 35 -18.18 8.65 16.59
C ASN A 35 -17.88 8.85 15.10
N GLU A 36 -18.87 9.34 14.36
CA GLU A 36 -18.76 9.58 12.91
C GLU A 36 -17.59 10.49 12.55
N LYS A 37 -17.32 11.52 13.36
CA LYS A 37 -16.19 12.44 13.16
C LYS A 37 -14.83 11.74 13.21
N GLN A 38 -14.67 10.71 14.03
CA GLN A 38 -13.45 9.90 14.08
C GLN A 38 -13.28 9.11 12.78
N ILE A 39 -14.33 8.43 12.31
CA ILE A 39 -14.30 7.71 11.01
C ILE A 39 -13.99 8.68 9.87
N SER A 40 -14.66 9.83 9.82
CA SER A 40 -14.43 10.86 8.80
C SER A 40 -12.97 11.34 8.77
N ARG A 41 -12.36 11.58 9.94
CA ARG A 41 -10.95 11.99 10.05
C ARG A 41 -9.97 10.88 9.66
N ILE A 42 -10.29 9.62 9.94
CA ILE A 42 -9.51 8.46 9.51
C ILE A 42 -9.57 8.36 7.98
N GLU A 43 -10.77 8.37 7.40
CA GLU A 43 -10.98 8.26 5.95
C GLU A 43 -10.37 9.43 5.16
N ALA A 44 -10.31 10.62 5.75
CA ALA A 44 -9.66 11.78 5.16
C ALA A 44 -8.12 11.79 5.33
N GLY A 45 -7.55 10.79 6.02
CA GLY A 45 -6.11 10.72 6.30
C GLY A 45 -5.62 11.77 7.30
N LEU A 46 -6.51 12.38 8.08
CA LEU A 46 -6.14 13.38 9.09
C LEU A 46 -5.59 12.72 10.35
N ASN A 47 -6.11 11.54 10.71
CA ASN A 47 -5.69 10.77 11.88
C ASN A 47 -5.37 9.32 11.49
N TYR A 48 -4.37 8.72 12.16
CA TYR A 48 -4.25 7.27 12.16
C TYR A 48 -5.30 6.68 13.12
N PRO A 49 -5.93 5.54 12.77
CA PRO A 49 -6.61 4.73 13.76
C PRO A 49 -5.59 4.22 14.79
N THR A 50 -6.01 4.05 16.03
CA THR A 50 -5.21 3.27 17.00
C THR A 50 -5.11 1.82 16.52
N TYR A 51 -4.16 1.04 17.03
CA TYR A 51 -4.07 -0.38 16.71
C TYR A 51 -5.39 -1.12 16.96
N LEU A 52 -6.04 -0.89 18.10
CA LEU A 52 -7.32 -1.51 18.43
C LEU A 52 -8.43 -1.08 17.47
N THR A 53 -8.49 0.21 17.12
CA THR A 53 -9.43 0.72 16.13
C THR A 53 -9.20 0.10 14.75
N PHE A 54 -7.94 -0.04 14.36
CA PHE A 54 -7.55 -0.60 13.08
C PHE A 54 -8.00 -2.06 12.96
N VAL A 55 -7.75 -2.89 13.99
CA VAL A 55 -8.20 -4.28 14.02
C VAL A 55 -9.73 -4.38 13.96
N LYS A 56 -10.45 -3.55 14.74
CA LYS A 56 -11.92 -3.52 14.70
C LYS A 56 -12.47 -3.10 13.35
N LEU A 57 -11.83 -2.14 12.67
CA LEU A 57 -12.23 -1.72 11.33
C LEU A 57 -12.10 -2.88 10.34
N LEU A 58 -10.99 -3.62 10.38
CA LEU A 58 -10.79 -4.79 9.53
C LEU A 58 -11.85 -5.87 9.77
N ASP A 59 -12.17 -6.14 11.04
CA ASP A 59 -13.18 -7.12 11.43
C ASP A 59 -14.58 -6.72 10.95
N VAL A 60 -15.02 -5.49 11.25
CA VAL A 60 -16.35 -4.97 10.83
C VAL A 60 -16.48 -4.89 9.31
N LEU A 61 -15.39 -4.58 8.62
CA LEU A 61 -15.36 -4.50 7.16
C LEU A 61 -15.07 -5.85 6.50
N ASP A 62 -14.82 -6.90 7.29
CA ASP A 62 -14.52 -8.26 6.80
C ASP A 62 -13.39 -8.24 5.78
N VAL A 63 -12.26 -7.65 6.19
CA VAL A 63 -11.06 -7.46 5.38
C VAL A 63 -9.88 -8.18 6.03
N ASN A 64 -9.22 -9.04 5.26
CA ASN A 64 -7.98 -9.66 5.70
C ASN A 64 -6.85 -8.61 5.73
N ILE A 65 -6.02 -8.65 6.78
CA ILE A 65 -4.86 -7.76 6.94
C ILE A 65 -3.90 -7.82 5.73
N LEU A 66 -3.69 -8.99 5.15
CA LEU A 66 -2.79 -9.16 4.02
C LEU A 66 -3.35 -8.45 2.78
N ASP A 67 -4.65 -8.59 2.53
CA ASP A 67 -5.32 -7.92 1.41
C ASP A 67 -5.31 -6.40 1.58
N PHE A 68 -5.53 -5.92 2.81
CA PHE A 68 -5.47 -4.49 3.14
C PHE A 68 -4.08 -3.90 2.86
N VAL A 69 -3.02 -4.68 3.11
CA VAL A 69 -1.63 -4.24 2.92
C VAL A 69 -1.15 -4.44 1.48
N GLN A 70 -1.64 -5.45 0.77
CA GLN A 70 -1.16 -5.84 -0.57
C GLN A 70 -1.75 -5.03 -1.73
N SER A 71 -2.63 -4.06 -1.49
CA SER A 71 -3.38 -3.40 -2.58
C SER A 71 -2.63 -2.33 -3.38
N ALA A 72 -1.31 -2.21 -3.26
CA ALA A 72 -0.51 -1.46 -4.21
C ALA A 72 0.52 -2.41 -4.83
N PRO A 73 0.60 -2.53 -6.16
CA PRO A 73 1.90 -2.78 -6.76
C PRO A 73 2.84 -1.75 -6.13
N LEU A 74 4.02 -2.16 -5.68
CA LEU A 74 5.00 -1.26 -5.05
C LEU A 74 5.37 -0.07 -5.95
N THR A 75 4.86 -0.04 -7.19
CA THR A 75 5.16 0.87 -8.26
C THR A 75 3.91 1.21 -9.10
N ASN A 76 3.53 2.50 -9.18
CA ASN A 76 2.55 2.98 -10.17
C ASN A 76 3.16 3.10 -11.60
N ASN A 77 4.26 2.38 -11.86
CA ASN A 77 5.02 2.49 -13.10
C ASN A 77 5.00 1.14 -13.82
N PRO A 78 4.40 1.06 -15.02
CA PRO A 78 4.27 -0.20 -15.75
C PRO A 78 5.62 -0.87 -16.06
N LEU A 79 6.70 -0.08 -16.21
CA LEU A 79 8.05 -0.62 -16.42
C LEU A 79 8.61 -1.27 -15.15
N GLN A 80 8.22 -0.77 -13.97
CA GLN A 80 8.64 -1.37 -12.71
C GLN A 80 7.84 -2.64 -12.41
N ASP A 81 6.56 -2.69 -12.80
CA ASP A 81 5.74 -3.89 -12.71
C ASP A 81 6.28 -5.01 -13.61
N GLU A 82 6.73 -4.67 -14.81
CA GLU A 82 7.38 -5.60 -15.73
C GLU A 82 8.66 -6.21 -15.11
N ILE A 83 9.51 -5.38 -14.49
CA ILE A 83 10.70 -5.86 -13.75
C ILE A 83 10.30 -6.76 -12.58
N MET A 84 9.25 -6.42 -11.84
CA MET A 84 8.76 -7.23 -10.73
C MET A 84 8.26 -8.59 -11.22
N HIS A 85 7.56 -8.64 -12.35
CA HIS A 85 7.08 -9.88 -12.95
C HIS A 85 8.24 -10.79 -13.38
N LEU A 86 9.29 -10.22 -14.00
CA LEU A 86 10.48 -10.96 -14.42
C LEU A 86 11.27 -11.55 -13.23
N THR A 87 11.22 -10.91 -12.06
CA THR A 87 11.98 -11.34 -10.88
C THR A 87 11.21 -12.28 -9.95
N LYS A 88 9.88 -12.43 -10.12
CA LYS A 88 8.98 -13.13 -9.19
C LYS A 88 9.34 -14.60 -8.94
N ASN A 89 9.83 -15.30 -9.96
CA ASN A 89 10.14 -16.74 -9.89
C ASN A 89 11.63 -17.05 -10.08
N ALA A 90 12.48 -16.01 -10.08
CA ALA A 90 13.90 -16.17 -10.29
C ALA A 90 14.59 -16.74 -9.05
N ASP A 91 15.59 -17.59 -9.25
CA ASP A 91 16.42 -18.10 -8.15
C ASP A 91 17.46 -17.06 -7.68
N ASN A 92 18.20 -17.39 -6.62
CA ASN A 92 19.20 -16.47 -6.06
C ASN A 92 20.36 -16.16 -7.02
N ILE A 93 20.71 -17.08 -7.93
CA ILE A 93 21.79 -16.91 -8.91
C ILE A 93 21.32 -15.95 -10.01
N GLU A 94 20.10 -16.15 -10.50
CA GLU A 94 19.45 -15.27 -11.47
C GLU A 94 19.29 -13.86 -10.91
N LEU A 95 18.71 -13.71 -9.71
CA LEU A 95 18.53 -12.41 -9.06
C LEU A 95 19.87 -11.69 -8.85
N LYS A 96 20.92 -12.41 -8.44
CA LYS A 96 22.26 -11.85 -8.27
C LYS A 96 22.80 -11.33 -9.59
N THR A 97 22.63 -12.11 -10.66
CA THR A 97 23.05 -11.74 -12.02
C THR A 97 22.32 -10.48 -12.50
N TYR A 98 20.99 -10.42 -12.31
CA TYR A 98 20.18 -9.27 -12.70
C TYR A 98 20.63 -8.00 -11.98
N ILE A 99 20.88 -8.09 -10.66
CA ILE A 99 21.36 -6.95 -9.87
C ILE A 99 22.70 -6.42 -10.40
N ASP A 100 23.64 -7.31 -10.73
CA ASP A 100 24.98 -6.92 -11.16
C ASP A 100 24.95 -6.25 -12.55
N VAL A 101 24.10 -6.75 -13.46
CA VAL A 101 23.85 -6.12 -14.77
C VAL A 101 23.20 -4.74 -14.59
N LEU A 102 22.11 -4.65 -13.82
CA LEU A 102 21.38 -3.40 -13.59
C LEU A 102 22.27 -2.33 -12.93
N LYS A 103 23.12 -2.72 -11.98
CA LYS A 103 24.10 -1.81 -11.36
C LYS A 103 25.11 -1.28 -12.38
N SER A 104 25.58 -2.14 -13.27
CA SER A 104 26.53 -1.77 -14.32
C SER A 104 25.91 -0.77 -15.29
N LEU A 105 24.68 -1.02 -15.74
CA LEU A 105 23.93 -0.11 -16.60
C LEU A 105 23.66 1.24 -15.92
N LYS A 106 23.24 1.23 -14.65
CA LYS A 106 22.98 2.45 -13.87
C LYS A 106 24.23 3.30 -13.70
N ARG A 107 25.40 2.69 -13.48
CA ARG A 107 26.68 3.40 -13.42
C ARG A 107 27.00 4.06 -14.76
N ASN A 108 26.85 3.34 -15.86
CA ASN A 108 27.12 3.89 -17.20
C ASN A 108 26.22 5.08 -17.53
N LEU A 109 24.92 4.99 -17.23
CA LEU A 109 23.97 6.08 -17.46
C LEU A 109 24.29 7.37 -16.68
N LYS A 110 24.88 7.25 -15.48
CA LYS A 110 25.35 8.41 -14.71
C LYS A 110 26.53 9.09 -15.39
N ASN A 111 27.46 8.31 -15.95
CA ASN A 111 28.63 8.83 -16.63
C ASN A 111 28.25 9.61 -17.90
N PHE A 112 27.23 9.15 -18.65
CA PHE A 112 26.72 9.87 -19.82
C PHE A 112 26.05 11.21 -19.48
N LYS A 113 25.39 11.34 -18.32
CA LYS A 113 24.74 12.60 -17.90
C LYS A 113 25.70 13.63 -17.29
N GLY A 114 26.95 13.25 -17.01
CA GLY A 114 27.99 14.14 -16.48
C GLY A 114 28.98 14.67 -17.53
N SER A 115 28.75 14.41 -18.82
CA SER A 115 29.61 14.82 -19.94
C SER A 115 28.97 15.86 -20.88
N CYS A 116 27.87 16.50 -20.44
CA CYS A 116 27.31 17.70 -21.06
C CYS A 116 27.29 18.84 -20.06
#